data_AF-A0A366ELX8-F1
#
_entry.id   AF-A0A366ELX8-F1
#
_cell.length_a   1.000
_cell.length_b   1.000
_cell.length_c   1.000
_cell.angle_alpha   90.00
_cell.angle_beta   90.00
_cell.angle_gamma   90.00
#
_symmetry.space_group_name_H-M   'P 1'
#
loop_
_entity.id
_entity.type
_entity.pdbx_description
1 polymer ?
#
loop_
_entity_poly.entity_id
_entity_poly.type
_entity_poly.pdbx_seq_one_letter_code
_entity_poly.pdbx_strand_id
1 'polypeptide(L)'
;MAIIIIVSAVVSANVENIATSGVIIFTAVILHNLFGLGLGYGTGVLMKLDESKRRAISIEVGMQNSGLGVALATAHFGPLAALPSVIAAVWHNISGPILATFWSKKPVKEEIEEEFVTDAVNPTAR
;
A
#
# COMPACT_ATOMS: atom_id res chain seq x y z
N MET A 1 -14.20 -11.95 -3.48
CA MET A 1 -15.14 -12.19 -4.60
C MET A 1 -15.39 -10.93 -5.44
N ALA A 2 -15.76 -9.79 -4.85
CA ALA A 2 -16.00 -8.54 -5.61
C ALA A 2 -14.81 -8.08 -6.47
N ILE A 3 -13.57 -8.08 -5.93
CA ILE A 3 -12.36 -7.70 -6.68
C ILE A 3 -12.15 -8.60 -7.90
N ILE A 4 -12.35 -9.92 -7.76
CA ILE A 4 -12.17 -10.88 -8.86
C ILE A 4 -13.19 -10.62 -9.97
N ILE A 5 -14.44 -10.30 -9.63
CA ILE A 5 -15.48 -9.97 -10.62
C ILE A 5 -15.11 -8.70 -11.39
N ILE A 6 -14.69 -7.64 -10.68
CA ILE A 6 -14.28 -6.37 -11.29
C ILE A 6 -13.04 -6.57 -12.17
N VAL A 7 -12.06 -7.33 -11.69
CA VAL A 7 -10.84 -7.66 -12.46
C VAL A 7 -11.21 -8.40 -13.74
N SER A 8 -12.00 -9.47 -13.65
CA SER A 8 -12.40 -10.26 -14.81
C SER A 8 -13.19 -9.44 -15.84
N ALA A 9 -14.10 -8.57 -15.40
CA ALA A 9 -14.90 -7.73 -16.29
C ALA A 9 -14.05 -6.68 -17.04
N VAL A 10 -13.11 -6.03 -16.35
CA VAL A 10 -12.25 -5.02 -16.98
C VAL A 10 -11.18 -5.68 -17.86
N VAL A 11 -10.63 -6.81 -17.46
CA VAL A 11 -9.63 -7.55 -18.25
C VAL A 11 -10.24 -8.10 -19.53
N SER A 12 -11.43 -8.72 -19.47
CA SER A 12 -12.09 -9.27 -20.66
C SER A 12 -12.48 -8.19 -21.67
N ALA A 13 -12.92 -7.02 -21.19
CA ALA A 13 -13.28 -5.89 -22.04
C ALA A 13 -12.07 -5.19 -22.70
N ASN A 14 -10.84 -5.48 -22.27
CA ASN A 14 -9.62 -4.79 -22.73
C ASN A 14 -8.49 -5.74 -23.19
N VAL A 15 -8.82 -6.98 -23.59
CA VAL A 15 -7.83 -8.01 -23.95
C VAL A 15 -6.80 -7.52 -25.00
N GLU A 16 -7.23 -6.85 -26.07
CA GLU A 16 -6.32 -6.37 -27.12
C GLU A 16 -5.32 -5.32 -26.61
N ASN A 17 -5.78 -4.41 -25.74
CA ASN A 17 -4.94 -3.38 -25.13
C ASN A 17 -3.96 -3.98 -24.13
N ILE A 18 -4.35 -5.03 -23.41
CA ILE A 18 -3.46 -5.77 -22.51
C ILE A 18 -2.43 -6.56 -23.31
N ALA A 19 -2.81 -7.14 -24.45
CA ALA A 19 -1.89 -7.89 -25.31
C ALA A 19 -0.76 -7.02 -25.86
N THR A 20 -1.03 -5.73 -26.12
CA THR A 20 -0.03 -4.78 -26.65
C THR A 20 0.68 -3.98 -25.56
N SER A 21 -0.02 -3.53 -24.52
CA SER A 21 0.50 -2.59 -23.52
C SER A 21 0.56 -3.13 -22.09
N GLY A 22 0.12 -4.38 -21.87
CA GLY A 22 -0.04 -4.97 -20.55
C GLY A 22 1.25 -5.04 -19.74
N VAL A 23 2.39 -5.30 -20.40
CA VAL A 23 3.70 -5.31 -19.73
C VAL A 23 4.02 -3.94 -19.13
N ILE A 24 3.87 -2.86 -19.92
CA ILE A 24 4.15 -1.49 -19.46
C ILE A 24 3.22 -1.11 -18.31
N ILE A 25 1.92 -1.40 -18.42
CA ILE A 25 0.94 -1.11 -17.38
C ILE A 25 1.28 -1.86 -16.09
N PHE A 26 1.58 -3.16 -16.19
CA PHE A 26 1.92 -3.99 -15.05
C PHE A 26 3.19 -3.50 -14.35
N THR A 27 4.26 -3.24 -15.11
CA THR A 27 5.50 -2.67 -14.58
C THR A 27 5.26 -1.32 -13.92
N ALA A 28 4.50 -0.43 -14.55
CA ALA A 28 4.19 0.88 -13.98
C ALA A 28 3.42 0.77 -12.64
N VAL A 29 2.45 -0.14 -12.55
CA VAL A 29 1.68 -0.38 -11.33
C VAL A 29 2.56 -0.92 -10.20
N ILE A 30 3.42 -1.91 -10.49
CA ILE A 30 4.36 -2.44 -9.50
C ILE A 30 5.27 -1.34 -8.99
N LEU A 31 5.90 -0.58 -9.90
CA LEU A 31 6.79 0.52 -9.53
C LEU A 31 6.06 1.58 -8.72
N HIS A 32 4.84 1.96 -9.09
CA HIS A 32 4.04 2.93 -8.35
C HIS A 32 3.74 2.49 -6.92
N ASN A 33 3.36 1.22 -6.72
CA ASN A 33 3.11 0.66 -5.39
C ASN A 33 4.40 0.60 -4.56
N LEU A 34 5.51 0.11 -5.13
CA LEU A 34 6.79 0.07 -4.44
C LEU A 34 7.30 1.46 -4.08
N PHE A 35 7.11 2.45 -4.95
CA PHE A 35 7.40 3.84 -4.63
C PHE A 35 6.51 4.37 -3.51
N GLY A 36 5.21 4.07 -3.50
CA GLY A 36 4.31 4.45 -2.41
C GLY A 36 4.77 3.87 -1.07
N LEU A 37 5.08 2.57 -1.03
CA LEU A 37 5.60 1.89 0.16
C LEU A 37 6.94 2.52 0.61
N GLY A 38 7.88 2.69 -0.31
CA GLY A 38 9.22 3.23 -0.02
C GLY A 38 9.18 4.69 0.43
N LEU A 39 8.42 5.54 -0.26
CA LEU A 39 8.27 6.95 0.09
C LEU A 39 7.51 7.12 1.41
N GLY A 40 6.45 6.36 1.65
CA GLY A 40 5.73 6.40 2.93
C GLY A 40 6.61 5.99 4.12
N TYR A 41 7.48 4.99 3.94
CA TYR A 41 8.47 4.67 4.97
C TYR A 41 9.51 5.80 5.12
N GLY A 42 10.02 6.30 4.00
CA GLY A 42 11.03 7.36 3.94
C GLY A 42 10.57 8.68 4.56
N THR A 43 9.31 9.07 4.37
CA THR A 43 8.73 10.25 5.03
C THR A 43 8.68 10.05 6.55
N GLY A 44 8.28 8.87 7.02
CA GLY A 44 8.31 8.55 8.44
C GLY A 44 9.72 8.58 9.03
N VAL A 45 10.74 8.17 8.26
CA VAL A 45 12.16 8.34 8.64
C VAL A 45 12.55 9.81 8.71
N LEU A 46 12.20 10.61 7.70
CA LEU A 46 12.51 12.04 7.66
C LEU A 46 11.85 12.80 8.83
N MET A 47 10.65 12.38 9.23
CA MET A 47 9.91 12.91 10.37
C MET A 47 10.33 12.31 11.72
N LYS A 48 11.34 11.43 11.75
CA LYS A 48 11.88 10.78 12.96
C LYS A 48 10.81 10.04 13.78
N LEU A 49 9.81 9.46 13.13
CA LEU A 49 8.77 8.68 13.80
C LEU A 49 9.31 7.34 14.30
N ASP A 50 8.65 6.69 15.25
CA ASP A 50 8.99 5.32 15.64
C ASP A 50 8.70 4.32 14.50
N GLU A 51 9.28 3.12 14.60
CA GLU A 51 9.18 2.10 13.56
C GLU A 51 7.73 1.65 13.32
N SER A 52 6.87 1.64 14.34
CA SER A 52 5.46 1.28 14.17
C SER A 52 4.74 2.29 13.28
N LYS A 53 4.90 3.58 13.57
CA LYS A 53 4.34 4.66 12.75
C LYS A 53 4.89 4.67 11.33
N ARG A 54 6.20 4.44 11.14
CA ARG A 54 6.82 4.35 9.80
C ARG A 54 6.21 3.24 8.94
N ARG A 55 6.04 2.04 9.53
CA ARG A 55 5.41 0.90 8.86
C ARG A 55 3.96 1.19 8.51
N ALA A 56 3.20 1.81 9.43
CA ALA A 56 1.82 2.20 9.19
C ALA A 56 1.71 3.18 8.01
N ILE A 57 2.52 4.25 7.99
CA ILE A 57 2.51 5.24 6.90
C ILE A 57 2.93 4.61 5.57
N SER A 58 3.95 3.75 5.56
CA SER A 58 4.35 3.01 4.37
C SER A 58 3.19 2.23 3.75
N ILE A 59 2.46 1.47 4.57
CA ILE A 59 1.31 0.69 4.12
C ILE A 59 0.18 1.60 3.67
N GLU A 60 -0.16 2.65 4.42
CA GLU A 60 -1.25 3.57 4.06
C GLU A 60 -0.99 4.26 2.71
N VAL A 61 0.25 4.67 2.45
CA VAL A 61 0.62 5.31 1.17
C VAL A 61 0.67 4.29 0.02
N GLY A 62 1.15 3.08 0.27
CA GLY A 62 1.25 2.03 -0.75
C GLY A 62 -0.08 1.33 -1.09
N MET A 63 -1.00 1.24 -0.13
CA MET A 63 -2.27 0.52 -0.24
C MET A 63 -3.41 1.47 -0.58
N GLN A 64 -3.59 1.75 -1.87
CA GLN A 64 -4.63 2.68 -2.32
C GLN A 64 -6.01 2.01 -2.48
N ASN A 65 -7.07 2.83 -2.41
CA ASN A 65 -8.42 2.39 -2.72
C ASN A 65 -8.61 2.21 -4.24
N SER A 66 -8.31 1.01 -4.72
CA SER A 66 -8.48 0.65 -6.13
C SER A 66 -9.93 0.67 -6.62
N GLY A 67 -10.91 0.47 -5.73
CA GLY A 67 -12.32 0.52 -6.11
C GLY A 67 -12.75 1.91 -6.56
N LEU A 68 -12.33 2.94 -5.82
CA LEU A 68 -12.56 4.33 -6.19
C LEU A 68 -11.85 4.70 -7.51
N GLY A 69 -10.61 4.24 -7.69
CA GLY A 69 -9.86 4.46 -8.94
C GLY A 69 -10.56 3.84 -10.15
N VAL A 70 -11.10 2.64 -10.03
CA VAL A 70 -11.89 2.00 -11.10
C VAL A 70 -13.17 2.79 -11.39
N ALA A 71 -13.89 3.22 -10.35
CA ALA A 71 -15.13 3.97 -10.50
C ALA A 71 -14.91 5.30 -11.24
N LEU A 72 -13.92 6.09 -10.84
CA LEU A 72 -13.59 7.37 -11.48
C LEU A 72 -13.09 7.19 -12.91
N ALA A 73 -12.21 6.21 -13.13
CA ALA A 73 -11.69 5.93 -14.47
C ALA A 73 -12.79 5.53 -15.45
N THR A 74 -13.67 4.63 -15.02
CA THR A 74 -14.81 4.16 -15.83
C THR A 74 -15.79 5.29 -16.11
N ALA A 75 -16.07 6.15 -15.12
CA ALA A 75 -17.02 7.25 -15.26
C ALA A 75 -16.54 8.39 -16.16
N HIS A 76 -15.22 8.65 -16.23
CA HIS A 76 -14.70 9.89 -16.82
C HIS A 76 -13.67 9.71 -17.95
N PHE A 77 -13.00 8.56 -18.04
CA PHE A 77 -11.87 8.37 -18.96
C PHE A 77 -11.98 7.12 -19.84
N GLY A 78 -13.03 6.32 -19.61
CA GLY A 78 -13.34 5.12 -20.38
C GLY A 78 -12.72 3.83 -19.80
N PRO A 79 -13.10 2.66 -20.33
CA PRO A 79 -12.78 1.36 -19.74
C PRO A 79 -11.28 1.05 -19.64
N LEU A 80 -10.48 1.54 -20.59
CA LEU A 80 -9.03 1.34 -20.63
C LEU A 80 -8.33 2.02 -19.45
N ALA A 81 -8.81 3.19 -19.01
CA ALA A 81 -8.23 3.93 -17.90
C ALA A 81 -8.43 3.23 -16.54
N ALA A 82 -9.34 2.27 -16.44
CA ALA A 82 -9.58 1.51 -15.22
C ALA A 82 -8.54 0.41 -14.98
N LEU A 83 -7.83 -0.04 -16.04
CA LEU A 83 -6.88 -1.15 -15.99
C LEU A 83 -5.78 -0.99 -14.93
N PRO A 84 -5.09 0.16 -14.80
CA PRO A 84 -4.08 0.34 -13.77
C PRO A 84 -4.63 0.13 -12.35
N SER A 85 -5.83 0.65 -12.07
CA SER A 85 -6.45 0.52 -10.75
C SER A 85 -6.86 -0.92 -10.44
N VAL A 86 -7.37 -1.65 -11.45
CA VAL A 86 -7.71 -3.07 -11.34
C VAL A 86 -6.46 -3.92 -11.06
N ILE A 87 -5.40 -3.71 -11.82
CA ILE A 87 -4.13 -4.45 -11.65
C ILE A 87 -3.50 -4.10 -10.31
N ALA A 88 -3.56 -2.82 -9.89
CA ALA A 88 -3.10 -2.39 -8.57
C ALA A 88 -3.84 -3.12 -7.46
N ALA A 89 -5.17 -3.30 -7.58
CA ALA A 89 -5.96 -4.04 -6.61
C ALA A 89 -5.43 -5.46 -6.39
N VAL A 90 -5.04 -6.16 -7.47
CA VAL A 90 -4.46 -7.50 -7.35
C VAL A 90 -3.07 -7.42 -6.72
N TRP A 91 -2.23 -6.51 -7.22
CA TRP A 91 -0.82 -6.42 -6.82
C TRP A 91 -0.64 -6.01 -5.36
N HIS A 92 -1.28 -4.94 -4.89
CA HIS A 92 -1.06 -4.45 -3.52
C HIS A 92 -1.66 -5.37 -2.46
N ASN A 93 -2.72 -6.11 -2.79
CA ASN A 93 -3.24 -7.18 -1.94
C ASN A 93 -2.30 -8.39 -1.84
N ILE A 94 -1.30 -8.51 -2.72
CA ILE A 94 -0.22 -9.49 -2.61
C ILE A 94 1.00 -8.86 -1.91
N SER A 95 1.44 -7.68 -2.36
CA SER A 95 2.65 -7.03 -1.84
C SER A 95 2.51 -6.57 -0.38
N GLY A 96 1.33 -6.06 0.01
CA GLY A 96 1.03 -5.61 1.37
C GLY A 96 1.21 -6.72 2.40
N PRO A 97 0.53 -7.88 2.28
CA PRO A 97 0.72 -9.01 3.18
C PRO A 97 2.15 -9.56 3.18
N ILE A 98 2.85 -9.58 2.05
CA ILE A 98 4.27 -9.98 1.98
C ILE A 98 5.12 -9.06 2.85
N LEU A 99 4.96 -7.74 2.72
CA LEU A 99 5.71 -6.77 3.50
C LEU A 99 5.33 -6.80 4.98
N ALA A 100 4.03 -6.91 5.30
CA ALA A 100 3.56 -7.07 6.66
C ALA A 100 4.12 -8.33 7.33
N THR A 101 4.19 -9.45 6.60
CA THR A 101 4.79 -10.70 7.07
C THR A 101 6.30 -10.60 7.26
N PHE A 102 6.98 -9.84 6.40
CA PHE A 102 8.40 -9.55 6.59
C PHE A 102 8.65 -8.76 7.88
N TRP A 103 7.82 -7.76 8.16
CA TRP A 103 7.92 -6.94 9.37
C TRP A 103 7.46 -7.63 10.64
N SER A 104 6.50 -8.56 10.59
CA SER A 104 6.08 -9.32 11.78
C SER A 104 7.22 -10.17 12.35
N LYS A 105 8.21 -10.54 11.52
CA LYS A 105 9.45 -11.21 11.94
C LYS A 105 10.47 -10.27 12.58
N LYS A 106 10.20 -8.96 12.64
CA LYS A 106 11.07 -7.92 13.20
C LYS A 106 10.32 -7.14 14.29
N PRO A 107 10.36 -7.60 15.56
CA PRO A 107 9.64 -6.95 16.66
C PRO A 107 10.08 -5.50 16.80
N VAL A 108 9.11 -4.61 17.01
CA VAL A 108 9.33 -3.20 17.31
C VAL A 108 9.47 -3.07 18.82
N LYS A 109 10.50 -2.36 19.32
CA LYS A 109 10.57 -2.02 20.75
C LYS A 109 9.40 -1.08 21.08
N GLU A 110 8.58 -1.45 22.05
CA GLU A 110 7.52 -0.58 22.55
C GLU A 110 8.15 0.52 23.42
N GLU A 111 8.11 1.78 22.97
CA GLU A 111 8.58 2.94 23.76
C GLU A 111 7.69 3.20 25.01
N ILE A 112 6.53 2.53 25.11
CA ILE A 112 5.53 2.74 26.17
C ILE A 112 6.00 2.17 27.53
N GLU A 113 6.87 1.15 27.54
CA GLU A 113 7.40 0.61 28.80
C GLU A 113 8.42 1.55 29.45
N GLU A 114 9.21 2.32 28.69
CA GLU A 114 10.26 3.15 29.29
C GLU A 114 9.70 4.37 30.04
N GLU A 115 8.66 5.04 29.54
CA GLU A 115 8.02 6.21 30.19
C GLU A 115 7.22 5.80 31.44
N PHE A 116 6.47 4.70 31.38
CA PHE A 116 5.68 4.23 32.54
C PHE A 116 6.57 3.63 33.63
N VAL A 117 7.66 2.93 33.25
CA VAL A 117 8.64 2.41 34.22
C VAL A 117 9.47 3.54 34.81
N THR A 118 9.87 4.57 34.05
CA THR A 118 10.58 5.72 34.63
C THR A 118 9.71 6.53 35.58
N ASP A 119 8.44 6.80 35.25
CA ASP A 119 7.52 7.51 36.14
C ASP A 119 7.12 6.67 37.36
N ALA A 120 7.02 5.34 37.23
CA ALA A 120 6.73 4.44 38.36
C ALA A 120 7.95 4.22 39.28
N VAL A 121 9.17 4.27 38.75
CA VAL A 121 10.41 4.03 39.49
C VAL A 121 10.99 5.33 40.08
N ASN A 122 10.75 6.50 39.46
CA ASN A 122 11.18 7.79 39.98
C ASN A 122 10.12 8.89 39.71
N PRO A 123 9.09 8.98 40.55
CA PRO A 123 8.01 9.97 40.42
C PRO A 123 8.45 11.44 40.59
N THR A 124 9.73 11.70 40.85
CA THR A 124 10.30 13.05 41.07
C THR A 124 11.27 13.52 39.98
N ALA A 125 11.37 12.82 38.85
CA ALA A 125 12.34 13.12 37.78
C ALA A 125 11.96 14.32 36.86
N ARG A 126 11.00 15.17 37.24
CA ARG A 126 10.60 16.37 36.50
C ARG A 126 11.01 17.65 37.23
#